data_AF-A0A946NTF1-F1
#
_entry.id   AF-A0A946NTF1-F1
#
_cell.length_a   1.000
_cell.length_b   1.000
_cell.length_c   1.000
_cell.angle_alpha   90.00
_cell.angle_beta   90.00
_cell.angle_gamma   90.00
#
_symmetry.space_group_name_H-M   'P 1'
#
loop_
_entity.id
_entity.type
_entity.pdbx_description
1 polymer ?
#
loop_
_entity_poly.entity_id
_entity_poly.type
_entity_poly.pdbx_seq_one_letter_code
_entity_poly.pdbx_strand_id
1 'polypeptide(L)'
;MCGFCLFYLGLVRPIQTIIVREVIAPTIQSTLPDESDIVVLVSQDDYWIESRSDKFVNIFLNLPFNGYFWLASFLIWNFKKWKIFKFVFIYNLVLFIIHPIFIMILFNKIYWIAPIINAHEMVYKALFISMGIIALKEGIKDPNDIELMIR
;
A
#
# COMPACT_ATOMS: atom_id res chain seq x y z
N MET A 1 10.42 -16.66 11.74
CA MET A 1 10.10 -15.22 11.79
C MET A 1 11.06 -14.34 10.94
N CYS A 2 12.32 -14.73 10.70
CA CYS A 2 13.32 -13.83 10.08
C CYS A 2 13.19 -13.64 8.53
N GLY A 3 12.81 -14.67 7.77
CA GLY A 3 12.88 -14.63 6.30
C GLY A 3 11.96 -13.61 5.61
N PHE A 4 10.70 -13.51 6.03
CA PHE A 4 9.72 -12.60 5.42
C PHE A 4 10.06 -11.12 5.67
N CYS A 5 10.45 -10.77 6.90
CA CYS A 5 10.85 -9.41 7.25
C CYS A 5 12.16 -9.02 6.58
N LEU A 6 13.15 -9.92 6.53
CA LEU A 6 14.42 -9.68 5.83
C LEU A 6 14.20 -9.50 4.33
N PHE A 7 13.31 -10.29 3.72
CA PHE A 7 12.99 -10.14 2.31
C PHE A 7 12.30 -8.80 2.01
N TYR A 8 11.31 -8.41 2.82
CA TYR A 8 10.64 -7.13 2.65
C TYR A 8 11.62 -5.95 2.84
N LEU A 9 12.33 -5.90 3.96
CA LEU A 9 13.22 -4.78 4.29
C LEU A 9 14.49 -4.74 3.42
N GLY A 10 15.02 -5.91 3.06
CA GLY A 10 16.28 -6.03 2.32
C GLY A 10 16.14 -5.98 0.80
N LEU A 11 14.96 -6.27 0.26
CA LEU A 11 14.77 -6.34 -1.19
C LEU A 11 13.54 -5.56 -1.65
N VAL A 12 12.36 -5.86 -1.13
CA VAL A 12 11.11 -5.28 -1.65
C VAL A 12 11.06 -3.77 -1.42
N ARG A 13 11.33 -3.33 -0.19
CA ARG A 13 11.26 -1.92 0.19
C ARG A 13 12.31 -1.07 -0.54
N PRO A 14 13.59 -1.47 -0.67
CA PRO A 14 14.55 -0.78 -1.53
C PRO A 14 14.09 -0.66 -2.98
N ILE A 15 13.55 -1.73 -3.57
CA ILE A 15 13.03 -1.71 -4.94
C ILE A 15 11.85 -0.74 -5.04
N GLN A 16 10.93 -0.75 -4.08
CA GLN A 16 9.80 0.20 -4.04
C GLN A 16 10.30 1.64 -3.97
N THR A 17 11.29 1.94 -3.12
CA THR A 17 11.91 3.28 -3.05
C THR A 17 12.50 3.71 -4.39
N ILE A 18 13.20 2.82 -5.08
CA ILE A 18 13.75 3.11 -6.43
C ILE A 18 12.60 3.38 -7.41
N ILE A 19 11.57 2.53 -7.44
CA ILE A 19 10.42 2.71 -8.33
C ILE A 19 9.72 4.06 -8.08
N VAL A 20 9.46 4.42 -6.82
CA VAL A 20 8.81 5.71 -6.51
C VAL A 20 9.67 6.87 -7.00
N ARG A 21 10.98 6.84 -6.70
CA ARG A 21 11.89 7.95 -6.96
C ARG A 21 12.23 8.11 -8.43
N GLU A 22 12.46 7.01 -9.13
CA GLU A 22 13.02 7.02 -10.50
C GLU A 22 11.97 6.79 -11.57
N VAL A 23 10.80 6.23 -11.22
CA VAL A 23 9.72 5.96 -12.18
C VAL A 23 8.49 6.81 -11.87
N ILE A 24 7.88 6.65 -10.70
CA ILE A 24 6.56 7.25 -10.41
C ILE A 24 6.65 8.77 -10.36
N ALA A 25 7.49 9.32 -9.48
CA ALA A 25 7.60 10.76 -9.31
C ALA A 25 7.96 11.50 -10.60
N PRO A 26 9.00 11.10 -11.37
CA PRO A 26 9.30 11.77 -12.63
C PRO A 26 8.21 11.60 -13.68
N THR A 27 7.53 10.44 -13.75
CA THR A 27 6.40 10.24 -14.68
C THR A 27 5.22 11.16 -14.36
N ILE A 28 4.89 11.33 -13.08
CA ILE A 28 3.84 12.25 -12.63
C ILE A 28 4.24 13.69 -12.99
N GLN A 29 5.49 14.08 -12.72
CA GLN A 29 5.99 15.42 -13.04
C GLN A 29 6.04 15.71 -14.54
N SER A 30 6.47 14.77 -15.39
CA SER A 30 6.53 14.96 -16.84
C SER A 30 5.16 15.01 -17.52
N THR A 31 4.13 14.45 -16.88
CA THR A 31 2.75 14.47 -17.39
C THR A 31 2.03 15.76 -17.04
N LEU A 32 2.52 16.49 -16.04
CA LEU A 32 1.95 17.75 -15.61
C LEU A 32 2.41 18.91 -16.50
N PRO A 33 1.56 19.91 -16.78
CA PRO A 33 1.98 21.16 -17.39
C PRO A 33 3.00 21.90 -16.51
N ASP A 34 3.91 22.69 -17.10
CA ASP A 34 4.94 23.46 -16.37
C ASP A 34 4.35 24.42 -15.32
N GLU A 35 3.13 24.92 -15.53
CA GLU A 35 2.38 25.77 -14.59
C GLU A 35 1.47 24.99 -13.64
N SER A 36 1.66 23.68 -13.53
CA SER A 36 0.84 22.86 -12.65
C SER A 36 1.06 23.23 -11.19
N ASP A 37 -0.07 23.37 -10.48
CA ASP A 37 -0.10 23.61 -9.05
C ASP A 37 0.22 22.35 -8.24
N ILE A 38 0.41 21.21 -8.91
CA ILE A 38 0.62 19.90 -8.27
C ILE A 38 2.11 19.67 -8.06
N VAL A 39 2.49 19.29 -6.84
CA VAL A 39 3.86 18.94 -6.48
C VAL A 39 3.88 17.51 -5.93
N VAL A 40 4.88 16.75 -6.35
CA VAL A 40 5.10 15.38 -5.89
C VAL A 40 6.32 15.35 -4.99
N LEU A 41 6.13 15.00 -3.73
CA LEU A 41 7.23 14.82 -2.77
C LEU A 41 7.44 13.33 -2.55
N VAL A 42 8.68 12.86 -2.68
CA VAL A 42 9.05 11.46 -2.48
C VAL A 42 9.67 11.28 -1.10
N SER A 43 9.20 10.29 -0.35
CA SER A 43 9.75 9.91 0.94
C SER A 43 9.89 8.39 1.02
N GLN A 44 11.11 7.90 0.73
CA GLN A 44 11.43 6.47 0.72
C GLN A 44 10.51 5.71 -0.26
N ASP A 45 9.74 4.73 0.22
CA ASP A 45 8.78 3.92 -0.54
C ASP A 45 7.40 4.55 -0.70
N ASP A 46 7.21 5.76 -0.17
CA ASP A 46 5.95 6.51 -0.20
C ASP A 46 6.10 7.84 -0.96
N TYR A 47 4.98 8.39 -1.42
CA TYR A 47 4.95 9.70 -2.05
C TYR A 47 3.70 10.50 -1.69
N TRP A 48 3.87 11.81 -1.74
CA TRP A 48 2.87 12.80 -1.42
C TRP A 48 2.52 13.57 -2.68
N ILE A 49 1.25 13.89 -2.84
CA ILE A 49 0.78 14.81 -3.87
C ILE A 49 0.16 16.00 -3.14
N GLU A 50 0.75 17.17 -3.36
CA GLU A 50 0.36 18.43 -2.72
C GLU A 50 0.00 19.49 -3.77
N SER A 51 -0.79 20.48 -3.37
CA SER A 51 -1.16 21.63 -4.19
C SER A 51 -0.40 22.85 -3.67
N ARG A 52 0.37 23.57 -4.50
CA ARG A 52 1.08 24.80 -4.04
C ARG A 52 0.11 25.89 -3.61
N SER A 53 -1.08 25.93 -4.20
CA SER A 53 -2.15 26.88 -3.88
C SER A 53 -3.23 26.30 -2.98
N ASP A 54 -2.96 25.18 -2.29
CA ASP A 54 -3.90 24.51 -1.37
C ASP A 54 -5.29 24.19 -1.96
N LYS A 55 -5.35 23.83 -3.25
CA LYS A 55 -6.63 23.52 -3.94
C LYS A 55 -7.25 22.19 -3.48
N PHE A 56 -6.47 21.31 -2.88
CA PHE A 56 -6.90 20.03 -2.33
C PHE A 56 -6.07 19.62 -1.12
N VAL A 57 -6.64 18.73 -0.30
CA VAL A 57 -5.95 18.15 0.86
C VAL A 57 -4.76 17.30 0.42
N ASN A 58 -3.63 17.40 1.11
CA ASN A 58 -2.43 16.63 0.79
C ASN A 58 -2.75 15.13 0.76
N ILE A 59 -2.30 14.47 -0.31
CA ILE A 59 -2.62 13.08 -0.57
C ILE A 59 -1.39 12.25 -0.29
N PHE A 60 -1.54 11.29 0.61
CA PHE A 60 -0.47 10.36 0.95
C PHE A 60 -0.76 9.01 0.30
N LEU A 61 0.09 8.55 -0.61
CA LEU A 61 -0.07 7.27 -1.30
C LEU A 61 1.13 6.37 -1.02
N ASN A 62 0.83 5.13 -0.63
CA ASN A 62 1.80 4.07 -0.51
C ASN A 62 1.73 3.19 -1.76
N LEU A 63 2.87 2.65 -2.21
CA LEU A 63 2.85 1.65 -3.27
C LEU A 63 2.03 0.41 -2.85
N PRO A 64 1.36 -0.27 -3.79
CA PRO A 64 0.81 -1.60 -3.54
C PRO A 64 1.92 -2.57 -3.09
N PHE A 65 1.54 -3.61 -2.35
CA PHE A 65 2.50 -4.55 -1.75
C PHE A 65 3.46 -3.89 -0.72
N ASN A 66 3.01 -2.84 -0.03
CA ASN A 66 3.76 -2.20 1.06
C ASN A 66 3.86 -3.07 2.33
N GLY A 67 4.44 -2.50 3.39
CA GLY A 67 4.65 -3.19 4.67
C GLY A 67 3.38 -3.77 5.30
N TYR A 68 2.21 -3.14 5.12
CA TYR A 68 0.95 -3.66 5.65
C TYR A 68 0.53 -4.95 4.95
N PHE A 69 0.70 -5.01 3.63
CA PHE A 69 0.49 -6.25 2.87
C PHE A 69 1.42 -7.35 3.37
N TRP A 70 2.71 -7.07 3.55
CA TRP A 70 3.70 -8.07 3.99
C TRP A 70 3.45 -8.56 5.42
N LEU A 71 3.05 -7.66 6.32
CA LEU A 71 2.68 -7.98 7.69
C LEU A 71 1.45 -8.89 7.73
N ALA A 72 0.38 -8.52 7.03
CA ALA A 72 -0.84 -9.33 6.95
C ALA A 72 -0.56 -10.70 6.31
N SER A 73 0.18 -10.70 5.19
CA SER A 73 0.58 -11.91 4.47
C SER A 73 1.38 -12.86 5.34
N PHE A 74 2.32 -12.35 6.13
CA PHE A 74 3.10 -13.16 7.07
C PHE A 74 2.18 -13.86 8.07
N LEU A 75 1.26 -13.14 8.72
CA LEU A 75 0.34 -13.73 9.70
C LEU A 75 -0.56 -14.80 9.02
N ILE A 76 -1.17 -14.45 7.89
CA ILE A 76 -2.07 -15.35 7.14
C ILE A 76 -1.34 -16.62 6.68
N TRP A 77 -0.08 -16.49 6.24
CA TRP A 77 0.72 -17.61 5.76
C TRP A 77 1.07 -18.60 6.87
N ASN A 78 1.43 -18.12 8.06
CA ASN A 78 1.75 -18.99 9.20
C ASN A 78 0.55 -19.88 9.58
N PHE A 79 -0.66 -19.35 9.50
CA PHE A 79 -1.91 -20.08 9.83
C PHE A 79 -2.57 -20.74 8.60
N LYS A 80 -1.85 -20.82 7.46
CA LYS A 80 -2.27 -21.50 6.23
C LYS A 80 -3.67 -21.10 5.72
N LYS A 81 -4.12 -19.87 5.99
CA LYS A 81 -5.45 -19.38 5.57
C LYS A 81 -5.42 -18.86 4.13
N TRP A 82 -5.24 -19.77 3.18
CA TRP A 82 -5.05 -19.47 1.75
C TRP A 82 -6.15 -18.63 1.09
N LYS A 83 -7.41 -18.76 1.53
CA LYS A 83 -8.52 -17.96 0.99
C LYS A 83 -8.34 -16.47 1.27
N ILE A 84 -7.95 -16.12 2.51
CA ILE A 84 -7.69 -14.74 2.92
C ILE A 84 -6.44 -14.22 2.20
N PHE A 85 -5.40 -15.05 2.06
CA PHE A 85 -4.19 -14.69 1.33
C PHE A 85 -4.48 -14.31 -0.13
N LYS A 86 -5.28 -15.13 -0.84
CA LYS A 86 -5.67 -14.85 -2.22
C LYS A 86 -6.43 -13.54 -2.34
N PHE A 87 -7.35 -13.25 -1.42
CA PHE A 87 -8.08 -11.99 -1.40
C PHE A 87 -7.13 -10.79 -1.21
N VAL A 88 -6.25 -10.86 -0.20
CA VAL A 88 -5.22 -9.84 0.09
C VAL A 88 -4.34 -9.56 -1.13
N PHE A 89 -3.91 -10.62 -1.82
CA PHE A 89 -3.07 -10.55 -3.00
C PHE A 89 -3.80 -9.91 -4.20
N ILE A 90 -5.00 -10.39 -4.53
CA ILE A 90 -5.81 -9.86 -5.65
C ILE A 90 -6.14 -8.38 -5.41
N TYR A 91 -6.50 -8.02 -4.19
CA TYR A 91 -6.79 -6.63 -3.84
C TYR A 91 -5.59 -5.72 -4.15
N ASN A 92 -4.37 -6.12 -3.76
CA ASN A 92 -3.16 -5.34 -4.06
C ASN A 92 -2.83 -5.28 -5.55
N LEU A 93 -3.15 -6.31 -6.34
CA LEU A 93 -3.02 -6.24 -7.80
C LEU A 93 -3.97 -5.20 -8.41
N VAL A 94 -5.22 -5.15 -7.94
CA VAL A 94 -6.20 -4.15 -8.41
C VAL A 94 -5.75 -2.73 -8.08
N LEU A 95 -5.04 -2.53 -6.96
CA LEU A 95 -4.52 -1.22 -6.59
C LEU A 95 -3.52 -0.63 -7.59
N PHE A 96 -2.79 -1.46 -8.35
CA PHE A 96 -1.94 -0.97 -9.43
C PHE A 96 -2.73 -0.26 -10.54
N ILE A 97 -4.03 -0.53 -10.66
CA ILE A 97 -4.92 0.12 -11.63
C ILE A 97 -5.62 1.31 -10.96
N ILE A 98 -6.09 1.15 -9.72
CA ILE A 98 -6.83 2.20 -9.00
C ILE A 98 -5.96 3.43 -8.74
N HIS A 99 -4.70 3.27 -8.30
CA HIS A 99 -3.83 4.40 -7.97
C HIS A 99 -3.57 5.32 -9.18
N PRO A 100 -3.15 4.83 -10.36
CA PRO A 100 -3.02 5.67 -11.55
C PRO A 100 -4.32 6.38 -11.94
N ILE A 101 -5.48 5.72 -11.83
CA ILE A 101 -6.77 6.34 -12.13
C ILE A 101 -7.03 7.52 -11.19
N PHE A 102 -6.80 7.36 -9.88
CA PHE A 102 -6.92 8.45 -8.92
C PHE A 102 -6.01 9.63 -9.24
N ILE A 103 -4.76 9.37 -9.62
CA ILE A 103 -3.80 10.40 -10.04
C ILE A 103 -4.29 11.10 -11.32
N MET A 104 -4.77 10.36 -12.32
CA MET A 104 -5.32 10.94 -13.56
C MET A 104 -6.54 11.83 -13.30
N ILE A 105 -7.43 11.46 -12.37
CA ILE A 105 -8.59 12.28 -12.01
C ILE A 105 -8.14 13.62 -11.39
N LEU A 106 -7.11 13.61 -10.55
CA LEU A 106 -6.51 14.83 -9.99
C LEU A 106 -5.90 15.72 -11.07
N PHE A 107 -5.22 15.13 -12.05
CA PHE A 107 -4.65 15.87 -13.18
C PHE A 107 -5.71 16.57 -14.02
N ASN A 108 -6.91 15.99 -14.12
CA ASN A 108 -8.08 16.61 -14.73
C ASN A 108 -8.74 17.71 -13.87
N LYS A 109 -8.06 18.18 -12.82
CA LYS A 109 -8.50 19.25 -11.91
C LYS A 109 -9.74 18.89 -11.08
N ILE A 110 -10.08 17.60 -10.97
CA ILE A 110 -11.20 17.13 -10.15
C ILE A 110 -10.69 16.90 -8.71
N TYR A 111 -10.51 18.00 -7.99
CA TYR A 111 -9.87 18.01 -6.67
C TYR A 111 -10.69 17.36 -5.54
N TRP A 112 -12.02 17.28 -5.70
CA TRP A 112 -12.92 16.62 -4.74
C TRP A 112 -12.63 15.13 -4.53
N ILE A 113 -11.83 14.50 -5.38
CA ILE A 113 -11.40 13.11 -5.19
C ILE A 113 -10.34 12.97 -4.08
N ALA A 114 -9.61 14.04 -3.73
CA ALA A 114 -8.49 13.96 -2.80
C ALA A 114 -8.87 13.40 -1.40
N PRO A 115 -9.98 13.82 -0.76
CA PRO A 115 -10.43 13.20 0.49
C PRO A 115 -10.79 11.72 0.34
N ILE A 116 -11.32 11.30 -0.82
CA ILE A 116 -11.67 9.91 -1.10
C ILE A 116 -10.40 9.05 -1.19
N ILE A 117 -9.35 9.57 -1.83
CA ILE A 117 -8.05 8.89 -1.91
C ILE A 117 -7.46 8.70 -0.52
N ASN A 118 -7.46 9.74 0.31
CA ASN A 118 -6.97 9.65 1.68
C ASN A 118 -7.80 8.66 2.52
N ALA A 119 -9.13 8.70 2.41
CA ALA A 119 -10.00 7.76 3.09
C ALA A 119 -9.74 6.32 2.64
N HIS A 120 -9.54 6.10 1.34
CA HIS A 120 -9.16 4.80 0.78
C HIS A 120 -7.86 4.29 1.41
N GLU A 121 -6.81 5.11 1.51
CA GLU A 121 -5.54 4.70 2.12
C GLU A 121 -5.66 4.38 3.61
N MET A 122 -6.48 5.11 4.35
CA MET A 122 -6.78 4.78 5.75
C MET A 122 -7.51 3.44 5.88
N VAL A 123 -8.54 3.23 5.05
CA VAL A 123 -9.32 1.99 5.01
C VAL A 123 -8.44 0.82 4.61
N TYR A 124 -7.57 0.99 3.61
CA TYR A 124 -6.58 0.00 3.21
C TYR A 124 -5.75 -0.47 4.41
N LYS A 125 -5.09 0.46 5.12
CA LYS A 125 -4.21 0.14 6.25
C LYS A 125 -4.98 -0.59 7.35
N ALA A 126 -6.17 -0.09 7.69
CA ALA A 126 -7.02 -0.70 8.71
C ALA A 126 -7.50 -2.12 8.31
N LEU A 127 -7.85 -2.32 7.03
CA LEU A 127 -8.33 -3.59 6.51
C LEU A 127 -7.25 -4.66 6.59
N PHE A 128 -6.03 -4.38 6.13
CA PHE A 128 -4.94 -5.37 6.14
C PHE A 128 -4.50 -5.74 7.56
N ILE A 129 -4.43 -4.77 8.48
CA ILE A 129 -4.16 -5.04 9.90
C ILE A 129 -5.25 -5.94 10.48
N SER A 130 -6.53 -5.60 10.22
CA SER A 130 -7.67 -6.38 10.71
C SER A 130 -7.65 -7.81 10.18
N MET A 131 -7.34 -8.01 8.90
CA MET A 131 -7.20 -9.35 8.32
C MET A 131 -6.05 -10.14 8.94
N GLY A 132 -4.91 -9.50 9.21
CA GLY A 132 -3.79 -10.13 9.92
C GLY A 132 -4.20 -10.60 11.32
N ILE A 133 -4.92 -9.76 12.07
CA ILE A 133 -5.41 -10.08 13.42
C ILE A 133 -6.46 -11.20 13.38
N ILE A 134 -7.36 -11.20 12.40
CA ILE A 134 -8.36 -12.27 12.23
C ILE A 134 -7.65 -13.60 11.97
N ALA A 135 -6.69 -13.63 11.06
CA ALA A 135 -5.91 -14.83 10.78
C ALA A 135 -5.17 -15.34 12.03
N LEU A 136 -4.59 -14.43 12.83
CA LEU A 136 -3.97 -14.75 14.11
C LEU A 136 -4.96 -15.37 15.10
N LYS A 137 -6.13 -14.75 15.28
CA LYS A 137 -7.17 -15.23 16.21
C LYS A 137 -7.73 -16.58 15.80
N GLU A 138 -7.95 -16.81 14.51
CA GLU A 138 -8.42 -18.09 13.99
C GLU A 138 -7.37 -19.19 14.13
N GLY A 139 -6.10 -18.85 13.89
CA GLY A 139 -4.98 -19.77 14.05
C GLY A 139 -4.74 -20.22 15.49
N ILE A 140 -4.81 -19.29 16.46
CA ILE A 140 -4.66 -19.62 17.89
C ILE A 140 -5.78 -20.56 18.39
N LYS A 141 -6.96 -20.50 17.77
CA LYS A 141 -8.10 -21.35 18.14
C LYS A 141 -8.07 -22.74 17.51
N ASP A 142 -7.22 -22.98 16.52
CA ASP A 142 -7.10 -24.27 15.84
C ASP A 142 -6.15 -25.19 16.65
N PRO A 143 -6.64 -26.28 17.26
CA PRO A 143 -5.83 -27.16 18.10
C PRO A 143 -4.64 -27.77 17.35
N ASN A 144 -4.75 -27.96 16.03
CA ASN A 144 -3.70 -28.53 15.19
C ASN A 144 -2.54 -27.54 14.93
N ASP A 145 -2.79 -26.23 15.05
CA ASP A 145 -1.77 -25.19 14.84
C ASP A 145 -1.00 -24.88 16.14
N ILE A 146 -1.58 -25.15 17.32
CA ILE A 146 -0.89 -25.02 18.62
C ILE A 146 0.26 -26.04 18.73
N GLU A 147 0.05 -27.28 18.27
CA GLU A 147 1.08 -28.34 18.27
C GLU A 147 2.28 -28.00 17.37
N LEU A 148 2.05 -27.22 16.30
CA LEU A 148 3.07 -26.71 15.38
C LEU A 148 3.83 -25.47 15.91
N MET A 149 3.27 -24.74 16.88
CA MET A 149 3.95 -23.60 17.52
C MET A 149 4.88 -24.02 18.67
N ILE A 150 4.72 -25.24 19.19
CA ILE A 150 5.52 -25.80 20.29
C ILE A 150 6.73 -26.62 19.78
N ARG A 151 6.77 -26.96 18.49
CA ARG A 151 7.92 -27.57 17.80
C ARG A 151 8.76 -26.54 17.07
#